data_AF-B3SD05-F1
#
_entry.id   AF-B3SD05-F1
#
_cell.length_a   1.000
_cell.length_b   1.000
_cell.length_c   1.000
_cell.angle_alpha   90.00
_cell.angle_beta   90.00
_cell.angle_gamma   90.00
#
_symmetry.space_group_name_H-M   'P 1'
#
loop_
_entity.id
_entity.type
_entity.pdbx_description
1 polymer ?
#
loop_
_entity_poly.entity_id
_entity_poly.type
_entity_poly.pdbx_seq_one_letter_code
_entity_poly.pdbx_strand_id
1 'polypeptide(L)'
;SLQIRLSVLGHNHPDVAQSYHNIGVVYHDQGKYDQAVEMYNKSLQIRLSVLGHNHPDVAWSYHSIGCVYLDQAKIDQAMDMHDKSLQIRLSVLGHNHPDVANSYNNIGVVYSHQGKIDQALDNFKKSLYI
;
A
#
# COMPACT_ATOMS: atom_id res chain seq x y z
N SER A 1 -17.05 5.87 -14.41
CA SER A 1 -16.40 5.04 -15.45
C SER A 1 -14.97 5.51 -15.65
N LEU A 2 -13.98 4.60 -15.63
CA LEU A 2 -12.56 4.93 -15.87
C LEU A 2 -12.36 5.56 -17.26
N GLN A 3 -13.04 5.06 -18.30
CA GLN A 3 -12.92 5.59 -19.66
C GLN A 3 -13.35 7.06 -19.76
N ILE A 4 -14.43 7.45 -19.08
CA ILE A 4 -14.88 8.85 -19.03
C ILE A 4 -13.83 9.72 -18.32
N ARG A 5 -13.25 9.24 -17.21
CA ARG A 5 -12.19 9.99 -16.51
C ARG A 5 -10.95 10.17 -17.37
N LEU A 6 -10.54 9.13 -18.11
CA LEU A 6 -9.43 9.22 -19.04
C LEU A 6 -9.68 10.24 -20.16
N SER A 7 -10.88 10.27 -20.73
CA SER A 7 -11.20 11.19 -21.82
C SER A 7 -11.36 12.65 -21.37
N VAL A 8 -11.85 12.88 -20.14
CA VAL A 8 -12.12 14.23 -19.61
C VAL A 8 -10.92 14.82 -18.87
N LEU A 9 -10.21 14.01 -18.09
CA LEU A 9 -9.17 14.47 -17.16
C LEU A 9 -7.75 14.13 -17.63
N GLY A 10 -7.61 13.28 -18.65
CA GLY A 10 -6.33 12.73 -19.09
C GLY A 10 -5.81 11.60 -18.20
N HIS A 11 -4.68 11.01 -18.59
CA HIS A 11 -4.12 9.82 -17.93
C HIS A 11 -3.50 10.11 -16.54
N ASN A 12 -3.06 11.35 -16.30
CA ASN A 12 -2.31 11.72 -15.11
C ASN A 12 -3.15 12.57 -14.16
N HIS A 13 -4.33 12.06 -13.76
CA HIS A 13 -5.23 12.74 -12.82
C HIS A 13 -5.48 11.88 -11.56
N PRO A 14 -5.56 12.45 -10.35
CA PRO A 14 -5.79 11.68 -9.11
C PRO A 14 -7.03 10.79 -9.16
N ASP A 15 -8.12 11.25 -9.78
CA ASP A 15 -9.34 10.45 -9.95
C ASP A 15 -9.16 9.22 -10.85
N VAL A 16 -8.23 9.28 -11.82
CA VAL A 16 -7.86 8.13 -12.64
C VAL A 16 -7.08 7.14 -11.80
N ALA A 17 -6.14 7.62 -10.98
CA ALA A 17 -5.42 6.78 -10.02
C ALA A 17 -6.37 6.10 -9.04
N GLN A 18 -7.39 6.80 -8.52
CA GLN A 18 -8.40 6.21 -7.65
C GLN A 18 -9.23 5.14 -8.35
N SER A 19 -9.56 5.35 -9.63
CA SER A 19 -10.28 4.34 -10.41
C SER A 19 -9.46 3.07 -10.59
N TYR A 20 -8.17 3.19 -10.93
CA TYR A 20 -7.27 2.03 -10.99
C TYR A 20 -7.16 1.33 -9.64
N HIS A 21 -7.01 2.08 -8.55
CA HIS A 21 -6.95 1.51 -7.20
C HIS A 21 -8.20 0.68 -6.89
N ASN A 22 -9.40 1.22 -7.15
CA ASN A 22 -10.64 0.51 -6.89
C ASN A 22 -10.79 -0.77 -7.75
N ILE A 23 -10.33 -0.75 -9.01
CA ILE A 23 -10.29 -1.96 -9.84
C ILE A 23 -9.30 -2.98 -9.25
N GLY A 24 -8.17 -2.52 -8.72
CA GLY A 24 -7.20 -3.35 -8.00
C GLY A 24 -7.82 -4.06 -6.80
N VAL A 25 -8.62 -3.36 -6.00
CA VAL A 25 -9.37 -3.94 -4.87
C VAL A 25 -10.28 -5.06 -5.35
N VAL A 26 -11.07 -4.82 -6.39
CA VAL A 26 -11.98 -5.85 -6.94
C VAL A 26 -11.23 -7.08 -7.45
N TYR A 27 -10.06 -6.92 -8.08
CA TYR A 27 -9.23 -8.06 -8.47
C TYR A 27 -8.62 -8.78 -7.29
N HIS A 28 -8.20 -8.04 -6.26
CA HIS A 28 -7.65 -8.61 -5.02
C HIS A 28 -8.69 -9.51 -4.34
N ASP A 29 -9.91 -9.00 -4.16
CA ASP A 29 -11.02 -9.75 -3.56
C ASP A 29 -11.41 -11.00 -4.37
N GLN A 30 -11.15 -11.00 -5.69
CA GLN A 30 -11.35 -12.16 -6.57
C GLN A 30 -10.18 -13.16 -6.54
N GLY A 31 -9.12 -12.92 -5.76
CA GLY A 31 -7.90 -13.73 -5.78
C GLY A 31 -7.04 -13.55 -7.04
N LYS A 32 -7.34 -12.56 -7.87
CA LYS A 32 -6.62 -12.24 -9.12
C LYS A 32 -5.43 -11.33 -8.83
N TYR A 33 -4.50 -11.84 -8.05
CA TYR A 33 -3.43 -11.05 -7.44
C TYR A 33 -2.54 -10.32 -8.44
N ASP A 34 -2.13 -10.96 -9.55
CA ASP A 34 -1.27 -10.29 -10.54
C ASP A 34 -1.98 -9.11 -11.22
N GLN A 35 -3.29 -9.25 -11.48
CA GLN A 35 -4.11 -8.17 -12.03
C GLN A 35 -4.32 -7.05 -11.01
N ALA A 36 -4.48 -7.39 -9.73
CA ALA A 36 -4.56 -6.41 -8.65
C ALA A 36 -3.26 -5.58 -8.55
N VAL A 37 -2.10 -6.25 -8.54
CA VAL A 37 -0.78 -5.60 -8.51
C VAL A 37 -0.59 -4.69 -9.74
N GLU A 38 -1.00 -5.12 -10.93
CA GLU A 38 -0.95 -4.29 -12.13
C GLU A 38 -1.76 -2.99 -11.97
N MET A 39 -3.00 -3.10 -11.48
CA MET A 39 -3.87 -1.94 -11.28
C MET A 39 -3.35 -1.00 -10.18
N TYR A 40 -2.88 -1.55 -9.05
CA TYR A 40 -2.29 -0.74 -8.00
C TYR A 40 -1.00 -0.04 -8.45
N ASN A 41 -0.17 -0.68 -9.29
CA ASN A 41 1.01 -0.03 -9.87
C ASN A 41 0.64 1.12 -10.82
N LYS A 42 -0.39 0.96 -11.66
CA LYS A 42 -0.91 2.08 -12.48
C LYS A 42 -1.37 3.24 -11.61
N SER A 43 -2.08 2.96 -10.51
CA SER A 43 -2.48 3.97 -9.53
C SER A 43 -1.27 4.65 -8.87
N LEU A 44 -0.29 3.86 -8.42
CA LEU A 44 0.95 4.33 -7.80
C LEU A 44 1.73 5.26 -8.73
N GLN A 45 1.92 4.89 -9.99
CA GLN A 45 2.65 5.71 -10.97
C GLN A 45 2.01 7.08 -11.16
N ILE A 46 0.67 7.14 -11.28
CA ILE A 46 -0.05 8.41 -11.40
C ILE A 46 0.10 9.24 -10.12
N ARG A 47 -0.09 8.62 -8.94
CA ARG A 47 0.04 9.31 -7.64
C ARG A 47 1.46 9.86 -7.44
N LEU A 48 2.50 9.10 -7.79
CA LEU A 48 3.89 9.56 -7.78
C LEU A 48 4.11 10.76 -8.71
N SER A 49 3.56 10.69 -9.93
CA SER A 49 3.72 11.76 -10.92
C SER A 49 2.98 13.05 -10.55
N VAL A 50 1.84 12.97 -9.87
CA VAL A 50 0.96 14.13 -9.63
C VAL A 50 1.09 14.68 -8.22
N LEU A 51 1.33 13.82 -7.23
CA LEU A 51 1.32 14.18 -5.80
C LEU A 51 2.73 14.18 -5.19
N GLY A 52 3.70 13.56 -5.89
CA GLY A 52 5.06 13.38 -5.40
C GLY A 52 5.24 12.17 -4.48
N HIS A 53 6.49 11.88 -4.11
CA HIS A 53 6.85 10.66 -3.40
C HIS A 53 6.35 10.59 -1.95
N ASN A 54 6.19 11.74 -1.28
CA ASN A 54 5.85 11.82 0.14
C ASN A 54 4.38 12.20 0.34
N HIS A 55 3.45 11.60 -0.43
CA HIS A 55 2.02 11.83 -0.27
C HIS A 55 1.34 10.61 0.40
N PRO A 56 0.36 10.79 1.31
CA PRO A 56 -0.33 9.67 1.96
C PRO A 56 -0.94 8.65 1.00
N ASP A 57 -1.49 9.12 -0.14
CA ASP A 57 -2.02 8.23 -1.19
C ASP A 57 -0.96 7.33 -1.85
N VAL A 58 0.29 7.79 -1.93
CA VAL A 58 1.42 6.96 -2.40
C VAL A 58 1.72 5.87 -1.39
N ALA A 59 1.72 6.22 -0.09
CA ALA A 59 1.83 5.23 0.98
C ALA A 59 0.70 4.20 0.93
N TRP A 60 -0.54 4.65 0.69
CA TRP A 60 -1.68 3.76 0.56
C TRP A 60 -1.53 2.80 -0.62
N SER A 61 -1.05 3.26 -1.78
CA SER A 61 -0.75 2.38 -2.92
C SER A 61 0.29 1.32 -2.55
N TYR A 62 1.39 1.70 -1.89
CA TYR A 62 2.39 0.73 -1.43
C TYR A 62 1.81 -0.27 -0.44
N HIS A 63 1.03 0.18 0.53
CA HIS A 63 0.35 -0.71 1.48
C HIS A 63 -0.51 -1.76 0.76
N SER A 64 -1.36 -1.35 -0.19
CA SER A 64 -2.21 -2.28 -0.94
C SER A 64 -1.43 -3.29 -1.77
N ILE A 65 -0.33 -2.87 -2.40
CA ILE A 65 0.56 -3.80 -3.13
C ILE A 65 1.21 -4.79 -2.16
N GLY A 66 1.65 -4.31 -0.98
CA GLY A 66 2.23 -5.16 0.07
C GLY A 66 1.27 -6.25 0.54
N CYS A 67 0.00 -5.91 0.78
CA CYS A 67 -1.03 -6.89 1.16
C CYS A 67 -1.19 -7.98 0.09
N VAL A 68 -1.26 -7.61 -1.20
CA VAL A 68 -1.39 -8.59 -2.28
C VAL A 68 -0.15 -9.49 -2.37
N TYR A 69 1.06 -8.96 -2.19
CA TYR A 69 2.26 -9.79 -2.16
C TYR A 69 2.30 -10.75 -0.97
N LEU A 70 1.79 -10.33 0.19
CA LEU A 70 1.69 -11.21 1.34
C LEU A 70 0.73 -12.38 1.06
N ASP A 71 -0.42 -12.12 0.44
CA ASP A 71 -1.38 -13.16 0.04
C ASP A 71 -0.82 -14.11 -1.04
N GLN A 72 0.13 -13.64 -1.84
CA GLN A 72 0.90 -14.46 -2.78
C GLN A 72 2.11 -15.18 -2.14
N ALA A 73 2.30 -15.06 -0.82
CA ALA A 73 3.47 -15.53 -0.09
C ALA A 73 4.82 -14.98 -0.62
N LYS A 74 4.81 -13.82 -1.29
CA LYS A 74 5.99 -13.08 -1.76
C LYS A 74 6.52 -12.18 -0.66
N ILE A 75 7.04 -12.81 0.39
CA ILE A 75 7.30 -12.16 1.69
C ILE A 75 8.27 -10.97 1.60
N ASP A 76 9.36 -11.09 0.84
CA ASP A 76 10.35 -10.00 0.73
C ASP A 76 9.80 -8.80 -0.05
N GLN A 77 8.96 -9.05 -1.05
CA GLN A 77 8.29 -7.98 -1.81
C GLN A 77 7.23 -7.29 -0.95
N ALA A 78 6.50 -8.04 -0.12
CA ALA A 78 5.56 -7.47 0.84
C ALA A 78 6.28 -6.57 1.86
N MET A 79 7.43 -7.00 2.39
CA MET A 79 8.24 -6.21 3.31
C MET A 79 8.67 -4.88 2.68
N ASP A 80 9.27 -4.90 1.48
CA ASP A 80 9.72 -3.69 0.80
C ASP A 80 8.57 -2.68 0.57
N MET A 81 7.38 -3.17 0.20
CA MET A 81 6.21 -2.31 0.03
C MET A 81 5.71 -1.72 1.35
N HIS A 82 5.60 -2.54 2.41
CA HIS A 82 5.14 -2.05 3.70
C HIS A 82 6.13 -1.07 4.36
N ASP A 83 7.43 -1.30 4.21
CA ASP A 83 8.47 -0.36 4.67
C ASP A 83 8.35 0.99 3.94
N LYS A 84 8.21 0.99 2.61
CA LYS A 84 7.97 2.23 1.84
C LYS A 84 6.73 2.99 2.32
N SER A 85 5.63 2.28 2.57
CA SER A 85 4.41 2.86 3.14
C SER A 85 4.66 3.47 4.53
N LEU A 86 5.34 2.74 5.42
CA LEU A 86 5.65 3.20 6.77
C LEU A 86 6.50 4.47 6.74
N GLN A 87 7.56 4.51 5.93
CA GLN A 87 8.45 5.67 5.85
C GLN A 87 7.71 6.94 5.42
N ILE A 88 6.83 6.84 4.41
CA ILE A 88 6.02 7.98 3.96
C ILE A 88 5.05 8.42 5.07
N ARG A 89 4.33 7.47 5.69
CA ARG A 89 3.36 7.79 6.75
C ARG A 89 4.04 8.44 7.96
N LEU A 90 5.21 7.95 8.38
CA LEU A 90 6.01 8.57 9.42
C LEU A 90 6.41 10.00 9.05
N SER A 91 6.90 10.20 7.83
CA SER A 91 7.35 11.52 7.36
C SER A 91 6.23 12.55 7.27
N VAL A 92 5.00 12.13 6.95
CA VAL A 92 3.90 13.05 6.62
C VAL A 92 2.89 13.21 7.76
N LEU A 93 2.61 12.12 8.48
CA LEU A 93 1.55 12.05 9.49
C LEU A 93 2.10 12.09 10.92
N GLY A 94 3.41 11.82 11.09
CA GLY A 94 4.05 11.70 12.39
C GLY A 94 3.80 10.35 13.07
N HIS A 95 4.52 10.11 14.16
CA HIS A 95 4.59 8.79 14.81
C HIS A 95 3.25 8.31 15.40
N ASN A 96 2.40 9.23 15.87
CA ASN A 96 1.19 8.89 16.63
C ASN A 96 -0.07 8.75 15.76
N HIS A 97 0.08 8.63 14.43
CA HIS A 97 -1.06 8.54 13.52
C HIS A 97 -1.55 7.08 13.38
N PRO A 98 -2.86 6.82 13.35
CA PRO A 98 -3.41 5.46 13.17
C PRO A 98 -2.88 4.70 11.96
N ASP A 99 -2.60 5.40 10.85
CA ASP A 99 -2.00 4.77 9.66
C ASP A 99 -0.56 4.29 9.87
N VAL A 100 0.19 4.95 10.75
CA VAL A 100 1.53 4.48 11.16
C VAL A 100 1.40 3.22 12.01
N ALA A 101 0.44 3.19 12.95
CA ALA A 101 0.12 1.97 13.70
C ALA A 101 -0.23 0.81 12.76
N ASN A 102 -1.13 1.02 11.80
CA ASN A 102 -1.49 0.01 10.81
C ASN A 102 -0.25 -0.49 10.02
N SER A 103 0.66 0.41 9.65
CA SER A 103 1.90 0.03 8.95
C SER A 103 2.78 -0.90 9.79
N TYR A 104 2.98 -0.58 11.07
CA TYR A 104 3.69 -1.46 12.00
C TYR A 104 2.99 -2.79 12.17
N ASN A 105 1.66 -2.81 12.29
CA ASN A 105 0.91 -4.06 12.36
C ASN A 105 1.19 -4.97 11.15
N ASN A 106 1.14 -4.44 9.92
CA ASN A 106 1.41 -5.25 8.71
C ASN A 106 2.85 -5.76 8.68
N ILE A 107 3.83 -4.93 9.04
CA ILE A 107 5.24 -5.36 9.14
C ILE A 107 5.38 -6.49 10.19
N GLY A 108 4.66 -6.39 11.31
CA GLY A 108 4.58 -7.47 12.31
C GLY A 108 4.03 -8.77 11.73
N VAL A 109 2.98 -8.70 10.91
CA VAL A 109 2.44 -9.86 10.19
C VAL A 109 3.49 -10.45 9.24
N VAL A 110 4.19 -9.64 8.45
CA VAL A 110 5.25 -10.11 7.54
C VAL A 110 6.35 -10.83 8.32
N TYR A 111 6.80 -10.28 9.45
CA TYR A 111 7.79 -10.95 10.30
C TYR A 111 7.28 -12.26 10.89
N SER A 112 6.01 -12.34 11.26
CA SER A 112 5.37 -13.58 11.72
C SER A 112 5.44 -14.68 10.64
N HIS A 113 5.13 -14.34 9.38
CA HIS A 113 5.26 -15.26 8.24
C HIS A 113 6.72 -15.71 8.00
N GLN A 114 7.72 -14.90 8.37
CA GLN A 114 9.14 -15.27 8.32
C GLN A 114 9.62 -16.11 9.52
N GLY A 115 8.75 -16.37 10.51
CA GLY A 115 9.16 -17.01 11.77
C GLY A 115 10.01 -16.12 12.69
N LYS A 116 10.09 -14.82 12.40
CA LYS A 116 10.85 -13.82 13.16
C LYS A 116 10.00 -13.25 14.30
N ILE A 117 9.77 -14.10 15.30
CA ILE A 117 8.78 -13.85 16.36
C ILE A 117 9.08 -12.58 17.17
N ASP A 118 10.35 -12.35 17.53
CA ASP A 118 10.72 -11.17 18.34
C ASP A 118 10.48 -9.87 17.56
N GLN A 119 10.84 -9.82 16.28
CA GLN A 119 10.55 -8.66 15.42
C GLN A 119 9.06 -8.46 15.21
N ALA A 120 8.29 -9.54 15.05
CA ALA A 120 6.83 -9.45 14.93
C ALA A 120 6.21 -8.82 16.19
N LEU A 121 6.58 -9.32 17.38
CA LEU A 121 6.09 -8.80 18.66
C LEU A 121 6.46 -7.34 18.89
N ASP A 122 7.68 -6.94 18.55
CA ASP A 122 8.11 -5.54 18.64
C ASP A 122 7.24 -4.62 17.78
N ASN A 123 6.96 -5.02 16.53
CA ASN A 123 6.12 -4.25 15.62
C ASN A 123 4.65 -4.20 16.07
N PHE A 124 4.09 -5.30 16.58
CA PHE A 124 2.73 -5.29 17.13
C PHE A 124 2.63 -4.39 18.38
N LYS A 125 3.64 -4.38 19.25
CA LYS A 125 3.71 -3.45 20.38
C LYS A 125 3.77 -2.00 19.91
N LYS A 126 4.63 -1.69 18.93
CA LYS A 126 4.68 -0.34 18.34
C LYS A 126 3.33 0.09 17.78
N SER A 127 2.61 -0.81 17.10
CA SER A 127 1.26 -0.52 16.62
C SER A 127 0.25 -0.27 17.75
N LEU A 128 0.39 -0.93 18.90
CA LEU A 128 -0.55 -0.82 20.02
C LEU A 128 -0.36 0.47 20.83
N TYR A 129 0.87 0.97 20.91
CA TYR A 129 1.25 2.11 21.77
C TYR A 129 1.34 3.45 21.03
N ILE A 130 0.96 3.49 19.76
CA ILE A 130 0.74 4.72 18.98
C ILE A 130 -0.60 5.34 19.37
#